data_AF-A0AAU6QM38-F1
#
_entry.id   AF-A0AAU6QM38-F1
#
_cell.length_a   1.000
_cell.length_b   1.000
_cell.length_c   1.000
_cell.angle_alpha   90.00
_cell.angle_beta   90.00
_cell.angle_gamma   90.00
#
_symmetry.space_group_name_H-M   'P 1'
#
loop_
_entity.id
_entity.type
_entity.pdbx_description
1 polymer ?
#
loop_
_entity_poly.entity_id
_entity_poly.type
_entity_poly.pdbx_seq_one_letter_code
_entity_poly.pdbx_strand_id
1 'polypeptide(L)' 'MAAEIKASPEAVALERIAGAAREVQAASAALEKHFDGNGAAQPSTLELARFAAAMQELRDAREEFDRLLSHKRQQ' A
#
# COMPACT_ATOMS: atom_id res chain seq x y z
N MET A 1 -11.58 27.27 -19.44
CA MET A 1 -12.18 26.24 -18.58
C MET A 1 -11.34 24.98 -18.74
N ALA A 2 -10.50 24.67 -17.76
CA ALA A 2 -9.65 23.48 -17.82
C ALA A 2 -10.56 22.26 -17.71
N ALA A 3 -10.55 21.40 -18.72
CA ALA A 3 -11.27 20.14 -18.67
C ALA A 3 -10.76 19.37 -17.46
N GLU A 4 -11.66 19.01 -16.54
CA GLU A 4 -11.38 18.02 -15.51
C GLU A 4 -10.97 16.73 -16.23
N ILE A 5 -9.66 16.49 -16.34
CA ILE A 5 -9.14 15.21 -16.82
C ILE A 5 -9.48 14.23 -15.71
N LYS A 6 -10.66 13.61 -15.79
CA LYS A 6 -11.00 12.47 -14.93
C LYS A 6 -9.95 11.41 -15.16
N ALA A 7 -9.13 11.16 -14.14
CA ALA A 7 -8.13 10.12 -14.18
C ALA A 7 -8.81 8.80 -14.57
N SER A 8 -8.21 8.08 -15.52
CA SER A 8 -8.72 6.78 -15.94
C SER A 8 -8.83 5.84 -14.72
N PRO A 9 -9.79 4.91 -14.70
CA PRO A 9 -9.93 3.95 -13.60
C PRO A 9 -8.62 3.21 -13.25
N GLU A 10 -7.79 2.93 -14.25
CA GLU A 10 -6.43 2.37 -14.10
C GLU A 10 -5.49 3.31 -13.33
N ALA A 11 -5.52 4.61 -13.63
CA ALA A 11 -4.67 5.60 -12.99
C ALA A 11 -5.04 5.79 -11.52
N VAL A 12 -6.35 5.78 -11.21
CA VAL A 12 -6.85 5.83 -9.83
C VAL A 12 -6.45 4.56 -9.06
N ALA A 13 -6.55 3.38 -9.68
CA ALA A 13 -6.13 2.13 -9.07
C ALA A 13 -4.61 2.08 -8.82
N LEU A 14 -3.80 2.59 -9.76
CA LEU A 14 -2.35 2.73 -9.58
C LEU A 14 -1.98 3.71 -8.46
N GLU A 15 -2.70 4.83 -8.35
CA GLU A 15 -2.53 5.79 -7.25
C GLU A 15 -2.81 5.12 -5.89
N ARG A 16 -3.86 4.30 -5.81
CA ARG A 16 -4.16 3.52 -4.60
C ARG A 16 -3.04 2.53 -4.25
N ILE A 17 -2.50 1.81 -5.24
CA ILE A 17 -1.34 0.92 -5.03
C ILE A 17 -0.14 1.70 -4.49
N ALA A 18 0.16 2.86 -5.10
CA ALA A 18 1.26 3.71 -4.65
C ALA A 18 1.04 4.23 -3.21
N GLY A 19 -0.20 4.56 -2.86
CA GLY A 19 -0.58 4.91 -1.48
C GLY A 19 -0.31 3.79 -0.49
N ALA A 20 -0.79 2.57 -0.79
CA ALA A 20 -0.59 1.41 0.07
C ALA A 20 0.90 1.03 0.20
N ALA A 21 1.68 1.14 -0.88
CA ALA A 21 3.12 0.89 -0.84
C ALA A 21 3.88 1.87 0.07
N ARG A 22 3.46 3.14 0.08
CA ARG A 22 4.00 4.14 1.03
C ARG A 22 3.69 3.80 2.48
N GLU A 23 2.48 3.32 2.76
CA GLU A 23 2.12 2.89 4.12
C GLU A 23 2.93 1.66 4.58
N VAL A 24 3.17 0.70 3.69
CA VAL A 24 4.05 -0.45 3.97
C VAL A 24 5.47 0.04 4.29
N GLN A 25 6.01 0.94 3.48
CA GLN A 25 7.34 1.52 3.70
C GLN A 25 7.41 2.25 5.05
N ALA A 26 6.41 3.06 5.39
CA ALA A 26 6.35 3.78 6.67
C ALA A 26 6.27 2.82 7.87
N ALA A 27 5.48 1.75 7.76
CA ALA A 27 5.38 0.73 8.80
C ALA A 27 6.68 -0.06 8.96
N SER A 28 7.37 -0.42 7.87
CA SER A 28 8.70 -1.04 7.92
C SER A 28 9.72 -0.15 8.61
N ALA A 29 9.78 1.13 8.23
CA ALA A 29 10.73 2.08 8.83
C ALA A 29 10.48 2.28 10.33
N ALA A 30 9.22 2.17 10.78
CA ALA A 30 8.89 2.17 12.19
C ALA A 30 9.50 0.94 12.89
N LEU A 31 9.31 -0.27 12.32
CA LEU A 31 9.91 -1.50 12.85
C LEU A 31 11.44 -1.41 12.93
N GLU A 32 12.10 -0.87 11.90
CA GLU A 32 13.58 -0.73 11.87
C GLU A 32 14.11 0.14 13.01
N LYS A 33 13.41 1.23 13.37
CA LYS A 33 13.80 2.10 14.51
C LYS A 33 13.82 1.37 15.85
N HIS A 34 13.04 0.31 16.02
CA HIS A 34 13.03 -0.48 17.25
C HIS A 34 14.26 -1.41 17.34
N PHE A 35 14.87 -1.79 16.22
CA PHE A 35 16.08 -2.61 16.19
C PHE A 35 17.38 -1.81 16.41
N ASP A 36 17.42 -0.55 15.98
CA ASP A 36 18.64 0.30 16.00
C ASP A 36 19.06 0.82 17.40
N GLY A 37 18.22 0.71 18.43
CA GLY A 37 18.45 1.38 19.71
C GLY A 37 19.35 0.65 20.72
N ASN A 38 19.26 -0.68 20.82
CA ASN A 38 20.10 -1.49 21.73
C ASN A 38 19.89 -3.01 21.58
N GLY A 39 19.28 -3.47 20.48
CA GLY A 39 18.94 -4.90 20.28
C GLY A 39 17.92 -5.51 21.27
N ALA A 40 17.39 -4.71 22.20
CA ALA A 40 16.52 -5.20 23.30
C ALA A 40 15.05 -4.77 23.17
N ALA A 41 14.73 -3.79 22.32
CA ALA A 41 13.36 -3.33 22.11
C ALA A 41 12.73 -4.13 20.96
N GLN A 42 12.05 -5.22 21.31
CA GLN A 42 11.24 -5.97 20.35
C GLN A 42 10.13 -5.04 19.82
N PRO A 43 9.86 -5.01 18.49
CA PRO A 43 8.76 -4.22 17.96
C PRO A 43 7.46 -4.64 18.65
N SER A 44 6.64 -3.66 18.99
CA SER A 44 5.40 -3.94 19.71
C SER A 44 4.44 -4.75 18.83
N THR A 45 3.59 -5.58 19.45
CA THR A 45 2.53 -6.31 18.74
C THR A 45 1.67 -5.38 17.87
N LEU A 46 1.49 -4.14 18.31
CA LEU A 46 0.77 -3.10 17.57
C LEU A 46 1.47 -2.73 16.26
N GLU A 47 2.79 -2.60 16.25
CA GLU A 47 3.55 -2.24 15.05
C GLU A 47 3.59 -3.39 14.04
N LEU A 48 3.75 -4.62 14.53
CA LEU A 48 3.64 -5.81 13.70
C LEU A 48 2.24 -5.94 13.07
N ALA A 49 1.19 -5.68 13.85
CA ALA A 49 -0.18 -5.64 13.34
C ALA A 49 -0.37 -4.52 12.30
N ARG A 50 0.20 -3.34 12.52
CA ARG A 50 0.16 -2.22 11.55
C ARG A 50 0.86 -2.58 10.25
N PHE A 51 2.04 -3.20 10.33
CA PHE A 51 2.78 -3.65 9.16
C PHE A 51 2.01 -4.72 8.38
N ALA A 52 1.45 -5.72 9.08
CA ALA A 52 0.63 -6.75 8.45
C ALA A 52 -0.63 -6.17 7.77
N ALA A 53 -1.29 -5.20 8.40
CA ALA A 53 -2.43 -4.50 7.82
C ALA A 53 -2.06 -3.71 6.55
N ALA A 54 -0.93 -2.98 6.58
CA ALA A 54 -0.45 -2.24 5.40
C ALA A 54 -0.12 -3.19 4.23
N MET A 55 0.49 -4.35 4.51
CA MET A 55 0.77 -5.39 3.52
C MET A 55 -0.51 -5.98 2.90
N GLN A 56 -1.54 -6.19 3.73
CA GLN A 56 -2.85 -6.65 3.25
C GLN A 56 -3.49 -5.60 2.33
N GLU A 57 -3.49 -4.33 2.72
CA GLU A 57 -4.04 -3.25 1.89
C GLU A 57 -3.32 -3.11 0.54
N LEU A 58 -1.98 -3.27 0.52
CA LEU A 58 -1.21 -3.27 -0.73
C LEU A 58 -1.60 -4.44 -1.63
N ARG A 59 -1.80 -5.63 -1.04
CA ARG A 59 -2.27 -6.80 -1.78
C ARG A 59 -3.66 -6.56 -2.36
N ASP A 60 -4.59 -6.06 -1.57
CA ASP A 60 -5.96 -5.79 -2.00
C ASP A 60 -6.01 -4.74 -3.12
N ALA A 61 -5.20 -3.68 -3.00
CA ALA A 61 -5.07 -2.67 -4.05
C ALA A 61 -4.55 -3.26 -5.37
N ARG A 62 -3.59 -4.19 -5.31
CA ARG A 62 -3.07 -4.89 -6.48
C ARG A 62 -4.09 -5.85 -7.10
N GLU A 63 -4.80 -6.62 -6.28
CA GLU A 63 -5.84 -7.54 -6.75
C GLU A 63 -6.99 -6.81 -7.45
N GLU A 64 -7.41 -5.65 -6.92
CA GLU A 64 -8.42 -4.80 -7.55
C GLU A 64 -7.95 -4.24 -8.90
N PHE A 65 -6.68 -3.82 -8.99
CA PHE A 65 -6.10 -3.39 -10.26
C PHE A 65 -6.03 -4.54 -11.28
N ASP A 66 -5.60 -5.73 -10.86
CA ASP A 66 -5.54 -6.92 -11.73
C ASP A 66 -6.93 -7.32 -12.23
N ARG A 67 -7.97 -7.21 -11.38
CA ARG A 67 -9.37 -7.38 -11.79
C ARG A 67 -9.76 -6.35 -12.84
N LEU A 68 -9.43 -5.08 -12.63
CA LEU A 68 -9.75 -4.00 -13.56
C LEU A 68 -9.12 -4.23 -14.95
N LEU A 69 -7.84 -4.64 -14.98
CA LEU A 69 -7.15 -4.99 -16.23
C LEU A 69 -7.76 -6.22 -16.92
N SER A 70 -8.20 -7.21 -16.15
CA SER A 70 -8.83 -8.42 -16.69
C SER A 70 -10.17 -8.13 -17.34
N HIS A 71 -10.98 -7.25 -16.74
CA HIS A 71 -12.26 -6.81 -17.33
C HIS A 71 -12.05 -6.00 -18.61
N LYS A 72 -11.04 -5.13 -18.67
CA LYS A 72 -10.73 -4.33 -19.87
C LYS A 72 -10.32 -5.20 -21.06
N ARG A 73 -9.66 -6.34 -20.82
CA ARG A 73 -9.21 -7.27 -21.88
C ARG A 73 -10.35 -8.04 -22.55
N GLN A 74 -11.53 -8.11 -21.90
CA GLN A 74 -12.71 -8.80 -22.42
C GLN A 74 -13.69 -7.87 -23.14
N GLN A 75 -13.40 -6.57 -23.17
CA GLN A 75 -14.11 -5.57 -23.99
C GLN A 75 -13.37 -5.34 -25.30
#